data_AF-A0A9D2FB62-F1
#
_entry.id   AF-A0A9D2FB62-F1
#
_cell.length_a   1.000
_cell.length_b   1.000
_cell.length_c   1.000
_cell.angle_alpha   90.00
_cell.angle_beta   90.00
_cell.angle_gamma   90.00
#
_symmetry.space_group_name_H-M   'P 1'
#
loop_
_entity.id
_entity.type
_entity.pdbx_description
1 polymer ?
#
loop_
_entity_poly.entity_id
_entity_poly.type
_entity_poly.pdbx_seq_one_letter_code
_entity_poly.pdbx_strand_id
1 'polypeptide(L)'
;MKSPKKKQKSPESAVCQTADCSNKQQEPSVPDPPKNENTNPADILPDGSEIQPQPEETADISQAEKPEPDSASAEEKENDPVEKASISPPDPPPQKDSRGTILRFFMTCSVLLVTAALTLFLLDRLTPAADNPTPPSVSSVTSDPAVIPTPETGLVCKRTEYILGGLCTQQIYDTEQQLAGEAANAVSSMLSDLDRKIGPSHDDSEIAQLVQSAGIAPVPLSDEVFSLLQKAQEYAVLSGGLFDITLAPLTQAWGFGTDFPTVVDDRFISLYRPLIGYDKLILNEEERTGLLQEQMMGIDLGGIAHGYACDRILEVYQSHGIDSALVSFGNSTAVLGSKPDGTDFALGIRDPRGEADDYLGVLHVSDCHISISADDQRFFEQDGVRYSHILDPRTGKPADGGLMSVTVIADSGIEADYLSTVLFIEGKDAALEKLNNENYSMILVDTDKNIYVSDSLKDQFVREEKDDGYSYLP
;
A
#
# COMPACT_ATOMS: atom_id res chain seq x y z
N MET A 1 54.83 -21.71 -58.69
CA MET A 1 54.67 -20.81 -59.85
C MET A 1 53.93 -19.55 -59.39
N LYS A 2 54.64 -18.42 -59.47
CA LYS A 2 54.27 -17.00 -59.41
C LYS A 2 52.86 -16.55 -58.90
N SER A 3 52.89 -15.86 -57.75
CA SER A 3 52.12 -14.63 -57.40
C SER A 3 52.44 -13.46 -58.38
N PRO A 4 51.89 -12.21 -58.32
CA PRO A 4 51.20 -11.58 -57.17
C PRO A 4 50.10 -10.50 -57.39
N LYS A 5 49.46 -10.18 -56.26
CA LYS A 5 48.98 -8.88 -55.72
C LYS A 5 49.21 -7.61 -56.57
N LYS A 6 48.19 -6.72 -56.55
CA LYS A 6 48.36 -5.26 -56.66
C LYS A 6 47.61 -4.53 -55.53
N LYS A 7 48.39 -3.75 -54.76
CA LYS A 7 47.98 -2.64 -53.87
C LYS A 7 48.03 -1.33 -54.68
N GLN A 8 47.21 -0.33 -54.32
CA GLN A 8 47.52 1.12 -54.29
C GLN A 8 46.26 1.87 -53.79
N LYS A 9 46.25 2.47 -52.60
CA LYS A 9 46.84 3.74 -52.12
C LYS A 9 45.92 4.96 -52.37
N SER A 10 45.65 5.63 -51.24
CA SER A 10 45.14 6.99 -51.05
C SER A 10 45.98 8.07 -51.76
N PRO A 11 45.45 9.30 -51.83
CA PRO A 11 46.27 10.49 -51.75
C PRO A 11 45.90 11.41 -50.57
N GLU A 12 46.93 11.90 -49.92
CA GLU A 12 46.96 13.03 -48.98
C GLU A 12 46.85 14.38 -49.71
N SER A 13 46.28 15.35 -48.98
CA SER A 13 46.57 16.80 -48.91
C SER A 13 47.10 17.57 -50.13
N ALA A 14 46.37 18.62 -50.51
CA ALA A 14 46.96 19.83 -51.08
C ALA A 14 46.32 21.08 -50.44
N VAL A 15 47.21 21.95 -49.94
CA VAL A 15 46.99 23.28 -49.39
C VAL A 15 46.69 24.27 -50.52
N CYS A 16 45.74 25.19 -50.34
CA CYS A 16 45.87 26.55 -50.86
C CYS A 16 45.06 27.56 -50.03
N GLN A 17 45.67 28.72 -49.81
CA GLN A 17 45.29 29.79 -48.90
C GLN A 17 44.36 30.84 -49.55
N THR A 18 43.82 31.67 -48.65
CA THR A 18 43.30 33.04 -48.80
C THR A 18 41.94 33.27 -49.49
N ALA A 19 40.93 33.54 -48.68
CA ALA A 19 40.13 34.77 -48.80
C ALA A 19 39.55 35.16 -47.44
N ASP A 20 39.89 36.37 -47.04
CA ASP A 20 39.49 37.11 -45.85
C ASP A 20 38.06 37.66 -46.05
N CYS A 21 37.17 37.49 -45.06
CA CYS A 21 36.06 38.42 -44.80
C CYS A 21 35.37 38.10 -43.47
N SER A 22 35.72 38.92 -42.48
CA SER A 22 35.00 39.19 -41.24
C SER A 22 33.48 39.12 -41.34
N ASN A 23 32.81 38.37 -40.46
CA ASN A 23 31.64 38.90 -39.77
C ASN A 23 31.36 38.19 -38.42
N LYS A 24 30.89 39.00 -37.47
CA LYS A 24 30.81 38.74 -36.04
C LYS A 24 29.81 37.65 -35.66
N GLN A 25 30.18 36.94 -34.58
CA GLN A 25 29.33 36.08 -33.77
C GLN A 25 28.11 36.83 -33.22
N GLN A 26 26.95 36.19 -33.25
CA GLN A 26 25.79 36.52 -32.43
C GLN A 26 25.28 35.22 -31.81
N GLU A 27 25.45 35.10 -30.49
CA GLU A 27 24.87 34.05 -29.65
C GLU A 27 23.34 34.23 -29.55
N PRO A 28 22.56 33.15 -29.45
CA PRO A 28 21.12 33.24 -29.22
C PRO A 28 20.81 33.54 -27.74
N SER A 29 20.13 34.66 -27.51
CA SER A 29 19.66 35.13 -26.20
C SER A 29 18.47 34.30 -25.69
N VAL A 30 18.62 33.75 -24.48
CA VAL A 30 17.57 33.18 -23.63
C VAL A 30 16.66 34.31 -23.12
N PRO A 31 15.32 34.17 -23.09
CA PRO A 31 14.44 35.16 -22.48
C PRO A 31 14.40 35.03 -20.95
N ASP A 32 14.58 36.15 -20.25
CA ASP A 32 14.43 36.26 -18.79
C ASP A 32 12.97 35.99 -18.34
N PRO A 33 12.77 35.42 -17.12
CA PRO A 33 11.45 35.21 -16.55
C PRO A 33 10.84 36.53 -16.05
N PRO A 34 9.49 36.68 -16.03
CA PRO A 34 8.86 37.88 -15.52
C PRO A 34 9.06 38.01 -14.01
N LYS A 35 9.46 39.22 -13.59
CA LYS A 35 9.65 39.60 -12.19
C LYS A 35 8.33 39.68 -11.44
N ASN A 36 8.38 39.16 -10.22
CA ASN A 36 7.40 39.22 -9.16
C ASN A 36 7.07 40.68 -8.78
N GLU A 37 5.82 41.12 -8.96
CA GLU A 37 5.28 42.33 -8.35
C GLU A 37 4.43 41.96 -7.14
N ASN A 38 4.99 42.25 -5.97
CA ASN A 38 4.37 42.12 -4.68
C ASN A 38 3.38 43.28 -4.47
N THR A 39 2.07 43.01 -4.54
CA THR A 39 1.04 43.94 -4.03
C THR A 39 -0.09 43.16 -3.33
N ASN A 40 -0.16 43.31 -2.00
CA ASN A 40 -1.38 43.23 -1.22
C ASN A 40 -1.32 44.44 -0.26
N PRO A 41 -2.36 45.28 -0.18
CA PRO A 41 -3.39 44.99 0.81
C PRO A 41 -4.82 45.31 0.34
N ALA A 42 -5.76 44.52 0.86
CA ALA A 42 -7.13 44.89 1.26
C ALA A 42 -7.75 46.14 0.58
N ASP A 43 -8.69 45.90 -0.33
CA ASP A 43 -10.00 46.57 -0.44
C ASP A 43 -10.55 46.33 -1.85
N ILE A 44 -11.80 45.84 -1.93
CA ILE A 44 -12.86 46.16 -2.90
C ILE A 44 -13.93 45.05 -2.80
N LEU A 45 -14.93 45.31 -1.98
CA LEU A 45 -16.31 44.84 -2.18
C LEU A 45 -16.95 45.68 -3.30
N PRO A 46 -17.99 45.16 -3.97
CA PRO A 46 -19.21 45.97 -4.03
C PRO A 46 -20.49 45.18 -3.72
N ASP A 47 -21.20 45.73 -2.74
CA ASP A 47 -22.63 46.09 -2.77
C ASP A 47 -23.71 45.02 -3.04
N GLY A 48 -24.28 44.53 -1.94
CA GLY A 48 -25.66 44.86 -1.53
C GLY A 48 -26.73 45.04 -2.61
N SER A 49 -27.66 44.09 -2.67
CA SER A 49 -29.07 44.44 -2.85
C SER A 49 -29.93 43.57 -1.93
N GLU A 50 -30.51 44.25 -0.94
CA GLU A 50 -31.56 43.77 -0.05
C GLU A 50 -32.84 43.47 -0.86
N ILE A 51 -33.46 42.30 -0.63
CA ILE A 51 -34.92 42.16 -0.72
C ILE A 51 -35.36 41.34 0.50
N GLN A 52 -35.96 42.05 1.45
CA GLN A 52 -36.67 41.52 2.61
C GLN A 52 -38.13 41.13 2.27
N PRO A 53 -38.79 40.32 3.14
CA PRO A 53 -39.81 39.35 2.77
C PRO A 53 -41.24 39.81 3.10
N GLN A 54 -42.26 39.25 2.44
CA GLN A 54 -43.68 39.18 2.84
C GLN A 54 -44.44 38.21 1.90
N PRO A 55 -45.63 37.69 2.26
CA PRO A 55 -46.17 37.37 3.58
C PRO A 55 -46.81 35.96 3.66
N GLU A 56 -47.17 35.60 4.89
CA GLU A 56 -48.10 34.51 5.23
C GLU A 56 -49.46 34.68 4.54
N GLU A 57 -50.05 33.57 4.11
CA GLU A 57 -51.49 33.47 3.86
C GLU A 57 -52.05 32.29 4.67
N THR A 58 -52.97 32.65 5.57
CA THR A 58 -53.75 31.76 6.42
C THR A 58 -55.12 31.55 5.78
N ALA A 59 -55.62 30.31 5.78
CA ALA A 59 -57.03 29.99 5.60
C ALA A 59 -57.38 28.61 6.21
N ASP A 60 -57.68 28.63 7.51
CA ASP A 60 -58.91 28.14 8.17
C ASP A 60 -59.71 26.94 7.57
N ILE A 61 -59.97 25.89 8.39
CA ILE A 61 -61.29 25.54 8.98
C ILE A 61 -61.36 24.05 9.45
N SER A 62 -61.96 23.89 10.64
CA SER A 62 -62.60 22.72 11.31
C SER A 62 -61.72 21.77 12.12
N GLN A 63 -61.73 21.82 13.46
CA GLN A 63 -62.76 21.47 14.47
C GLN A 63 -63.03 19.96 14.66
N ALA A 64 -62.64 19.45 15.83
CA ALA A 64 -63.36 18.51 16.71
C ALA A 64 -62.39 18.03 17.83
N GLU A 65 -62.33 18.75 18.95
CA GLU A 65 -62.96 18.40 20.25
C GLU A 65 -62.36 17.18 20.98
N LYS A 66 -61.61 17.47 22.05
CA LYS A 66 -61.49 16.65 23.27
C LYS A 66 -62.72 16.89 24.16
N PRO A 67 -63.15 15.91 24.97
CA PRO A 67 -63.84 16.21 26.22
C PRO A 67 -62.91 16.07 27.43
N GLU A 68 -63.02 17.05 28.33
CA GLU A 68 -62.52 17.04 29.71
C GLU A 68 -63.34 16.11 30.63
N PRO A 69 -62.81 15.77 31.83
CA PRO A 69 -63.43 14.83 32.75
C PRO A 69 -64.43 15.51 33.69
N ASP A 70 -65.47 14.77 34.04
CA ASP A 70 -66.51 15.21 34.97
C ASP A 70 -66.22 14.81 36.42
N SER A 71 -66.89 15.53 37.30
CA SER A 71 -66.53 15.85 38.67
C SER A 71 -67.23 15.01 39.76
N ALA A 72 -66.74 15.22 41.00
CA ALA A 72 -67.45 15.17 42.28
C ALA A 72 -67.71 13.81 42.98
N SER A 73 -67.17 13.67 44.20
CA SER A 73 -67.97 13.93 45.43
C SER A 73 -67.10 13.77 46.70
N ALA A 74 -67.26 14.74 47.62
CA ALA A 74 -66.65 14.80 48.93
C ALA A 74 -67.49 14.06 49.99
N GLU A 75 -66.84 13.59 51.07
CA GLU A 75 -67.45 13.56 52.41
C GLU A 75 -66.36 13.62 53.49
N GLU A 76 -66.72 14.18 54.64
CA GLU A 76 -65.91 14.94 55.59
C GLU A 76 -65.99 14.31 57.01
N LYS A 77 -65.03 14.69 57.89
CA LYS A 77 -64.95 14.57 59.37
C LYS A 77 -64.21 13.32 59.89
N GLU A 78 -63.27 13.41 60.84
CA GLU A 78 -63.38 14.07 62.17
C GLU A 78 -61.98 14.38 62.78
N ASN A 79 -61.91 15.40 63.66
CA ASN A 79 -60.70 15.94 64.35
C ASN A 79 -60.31 15.13 65.61
N ASP A 80 -59.02 15.03 65.95
CA ASP A 80 -58.34 15.79 67.05
C ASP A 80 -56.85 15.35 67.25
N PRO A 81 -56.02 16.15 67.96
CA PRO A 81 -54.58 16.33 67.69
C PRO A 81 -53.68 15.48 68.61
N VAL A 82 -52.38 15.35 68.29
CA VAL A 82 -51.26 15.27 69.26
C VAL A 82 -49.89 15.23 68.54
N GLU A 83 -49.08 16.23 68.88
CA GLU A 83 -47.63 16.18 69.20
C GLU A 83 -46.57 15.80 68.14
N LYS A 84 -45.70 16.79 67.87
CA LYS A 84 -44.45 16.66 67.11
C LYS A 84 -43.46 15.74 67.84
N ALA A 85 -43.00 14.69 67.17
CA ALA A 85 -41.77 14.00 67.48
C ALA A 85 -40.95 13.76 66.20
N SER A 86 -39.73 14.29 66.19
CA SER A 86 -38.71 14.14 65.15
C SER A 86 -38.24 12.68 65.09
N ILE A 87 -38.39 12.02 63.93
CA ILE A 87 -37.86 10.68 63.67
C ILE A 87 -36.95 10.76 62.43
N SER A 88 -35.65 10.48 62.63
CA SER A 88 -34.67 10.30 61.55
C SER A 88 -34.96 9.02 60.74
N PRO A 89 -34.63 8.97 59.44
CA PRO A 89 -34.80 7.76 58.65
C PRO A 89 -33.81 6.65 59.06
N PRO A 90 -34.15 5.36 58.86
CA PRO A 90 -33.28 4.23 59.22
C PRO A 90 -32.10 4.07 58.25
N ASP A 91 -30.96 3.62 58.79
CA ASP A 91 -29.74 3.34 58.03
C ASP A 91 -29.95 2.23 56.97
N PRO A 92 -29.26 2.29 55.82
CA PRO A 92 -29.32 1.25 54.80
C PRO A 92 -28.57 -0.03 55.26
N PRO A 93 -28.94 -1.22 54.73
CA PRO A 93 -28.30 -2.48 55.13
C PRO A 93 -26.84 -2.55 54.63
N PRO A 94 -25.98 -3.37 55.27
CA PRO A 94 -24.55 -3.37 54.99
C PRO A 94 -24.26 -3.91 53.58
N GLN A 95 -23.54 -3.11 52.80
CA GLN A 95 -23.00 -3.49 51.49
C GLN A 95 -21.97 -4.61 51.68
N LYS A 96 -22.21 -5.79 51.09
CA LYS A 96 -21.19 -6.85 50.99
C LYS A 96 -20.04 -6.36 50.11
N ASP A 97 -18.83 -6.38 50.65
CA ASP A 97 -17.61 -6.00 49.95
C ASP A 97 -17.24 -7.05 48.88
N SER A 98 -17.62 -6.78 47.64
CA SER A 98 -17.32 -7.59 46.46
C SER A 98 -15.88 -7.46 45.98
N ARG A 99 -15.10 -6.51 46.50
CA ARG A 99 -13.73 -6.23 46.00
C ARG A 99 -12.70 -7.22 46.53
N GLY A 100 -12.88 -7.71 47.76
CA GLY A 100 -11.99 -8.72 48.36
C GLY A 100 -12.13 -10.13 47.76
N THR A 101 -13.29 -10.47 47.20
CA THR A 101 -13.55 -11.81 46.64
C THR A 101 -13.01 -11.95 45.21
N ILE A 102 -13.14 -10.89 44.40
CA ILE A 102 -12.61 -10.85 43.03
C ILE A 102 -11.07 -10.83 43.05
N LEU A 103 -10.46 -10.05 43.95
CA LEU A 103 -8.99 -9.99 44.06
C LEU A 103 -8.37 -11.32 44.53
N ARG A 104 -9.06 -12.06 45.42
CA ARG A 104 -8.65 -13.42 45.84
C ARG A 104 -8.80 -14.46 44.73
N PHE A 105 -9.78 -14.29 43.83
CA PHE A 105 -9.99 -15.17 42.68
C PHE A 105 -8.90 -14.99 41.60
N PHE A 106 -8.53 -13.73 41.30
CA PHE A 106 -7.43 -13.45 40.37
C PHE A 106 -6.08 -13.91 40.94
N MET A 107 -5.81 -13.68 42.23
CA MET A 107 -4.55 -14.08 42.84
C MET A 107 -4.38 -15.60 42.94
N THR A 108 -5.47 -16.36 43.10
CA THR A 108 -5.44 -17.83 43.07
C THR A 108 -5.29 -18.40 41.66
N CYS A 109 -5.89 -17.78 40.64
CA CYS A 109 -5.70 -18.16 39.24
C CYS A 109 -4.25 -17.91 38.75
N SER A 110 -3.63 -16.79 39.16
CA SER A 110 -2.23 -16.50 38.79
C SER A 110 -1.24 -17.49 39.41
N VAL A 111 -1.48 -17.95 40.65
CA VAL A 111 -0.63 -18.97 41.29
C VAL A 111 -0.79 -20.34 40.62
N LEU A 112 -1.99 -20.68 40.16
CA LEU A 112 -2.25 -21.91 39.39
C LEU A 112 -1.59 -21.90 38.01
N LEU A 113 -1.60 -20.76 37.30
CA LEU A 113 -0.93 -20.64 36.00
C LEU A 113 0.60 -20.69 36.11
N VAL A 114 1.17 -20.03 37.12
CA VAL A 114 2.62 -20.05 37.35
C VAL A 114 3.09 -21.44 37.78
N THR A 115 2.30 -22.17 38.58
CA THR A 115 2.64 -23.55 38.97
C THR A 115 2.48 -24.53 37.82
N ALA A 116 1.51 -24.35 36.92
CA ALA A 116 1.36 -25.13 35.69
C ALA A 116 2.52 -24.89 34.71
N ALA A 117 2.95 -23.63 34.53
CA ALA A 117 4.08 -23.29 33.68
C ALA A 117 5.41 -23.84 34.23
N LEU A 118 5.62 -23.76 35.56
CA LEU A 118 6.83 -24.28 36.20
C LEU A 118 6.89 -25.82 36.16
N THR A 119 5.74 -26.49 36.29
CA THR A 119 5.67 -27.95 36.17
C THR A 119 5.91 -28.42 34.74
N LEU A 120 5.35 -27.75 33.73
CA LEU A 120 5.64 -28.05 32.33
C LEU A 120 7.11 -27.82 31.97
N PHE A 121 7.72 -26.73 32.48
CA PHE A 121 9.15 -26.44 32.28
C PHE A 121 10.06 -27.47 32.98
N LEU A 122 9.66 -28.00 34.13
CA LEU A 122 10.40 -29.06 34.84
C LEU A 122 10.21 -30.45 34.19
N LEU A 123 9.05 -30.71 33.58
CA LEU A 123 8.79 -31.94 32.81
C LEU A 123 9.60 -31.99 31.51
N ASP A 124 9.77 -30.87 30.82
CA ASP A 124 10.61 -30.74 29.62
C ASP A 124 12.12 -30.95 29.91
N ARG A 125 12.55 -30.66 31.15
CA ARG A 125 13.95 -30.83 31.60
C ARG A 125 14.28 -32.24 32.10
N LEU A 126 13.29 -33.13 32.22
CA LEU A 126 13.46 -34.51 32.73
C LEU A 126 13.32 -35.59 31.65
N THR A 127 13.03 -35.22 30.40
CA THR A 127 13.04 -36.17 29.27
C THR A 127 14.45 -36.32 28.71
N PRO A 128 15.04 -37.53 28.72
CA PRO A 128 16.29 -37.77 28.00
C PRO A 128 16.06 -37.61 26.49
N ALA A 129 16.97 -36.90 25.83
CA ALA A 129 16.95 -36.65 24.39
C ALA A 129 16.79 -37.96 23.61
N ALA A 130 15.65 -38.11 22.93
CA ALA A 130 15.47 -39.11 21.89
C ALA A 130 16.16 -38.61 20.62
N ASP A 131 16.91 -39.49 19.98
CA ASP A 131 17.73 -39.24 18.78
C ASP A 131 16.98 -38.42 17.72
N ASN A 132 17.56 -37.28 17.35
CA ASN A 132 17.15 -36.53 16.15
C ASN A 132 17.39 -37.42 14.92
N PRO A 133 16.40 -37.64 14.04
CA PRO A 133 16.66 -38.26 12.76
C PRO A 133 17.55 -37.32 11.93
N THR A 134 18.64 -37.89 11.43
CA THR A 134 19.58 -37.26 10.51
C THR A 134 18.81 -36.70 9.30
N PRO A 135 19.09 -35.48 8.82
CA PRO A 135 18.48 -34.98 7.60
C PRO A 135 18.81 -35.93 6.44
N PRO A 136 17.87 -36.23 5.53
CA PRO A 136 18.14 -37.14 4.44
C PRO A 136 19.29 -36.58 3.58
N SER A 137 20.29 -37.42 3.38
CA SER A 137 21.37 -37.22 2.43
C SER A 137 20.78 -36.94 1.04
N VAL A 138 21.12 -35.80 0.46
CA VAL A 138 20.81 -35.47 -0.93
C VAL A 138 21.56 -36.46 -1.83
N SER A 139 20.84 -37.48 -2.30
CA SER A 139 21.31 -38.40 -3.33
C SER A 139 21.34 -37.66 -4.67
N SER A 140 22.55 -37.60 -5.24
CA SER A 140 22.83 -37.21 -6.62
C SER A 140 21.95 -37.99 -7.60
N VAL A 141 21.09 -37.28 -8.34
CA VAL A 141 20.49 -37.78 -9.58
C VAL A 141 21.20 -37.09 -10.73
N THR A 142 21.82 -37.91 -11.57
CA THR A 142 22.51 -37.53 -12.80
C THR A 142 21.51 -37.29 -13.94
N SER A 143 21.72 -36.16 -14.61
CA SER A 143 21.60 -35.92 -16.07
C SER A 143 20.28 -36.18 -16.79
N ASP A 144 19.64 -35.07 -17.19
CA ASP A 144 19.14 -34.85 -18.56
C ASP A 144 19.52 -33.42 -18.98
N PRO A 145 19.63 -33.12 -20.29
CA PRO A 145 20.58 -32.14 -20.79
C PRO A 145 20.19 -30.74 -20.34
N ALA A 146 21.13 -30.07 -19.67
CA ALA A 146 21.07 -28.65 -19.44
C ALA A 146 20.85 -27.95 -20.79
N VAL A 147 19.65 -27.43 -21.00
CA VAL A 147 19.50 -26.20 -21.77
C VAL A 147 20.24 -25.17 -20.93
N ILE A 148 21.51 -24.96 -21.27
CA ILE A 148 22.29 -23.86 -20.72
C ILE A 148 21.47 -22.61 -21.10
N PRO A 149 20.91 -21.84 -20.15
CA PRO A 149 20.28 -20.58 -20.51
C PRO A 149 21.38 -19.78 -21.22
N THR A 150 21.13 -19.46 -22.49
CA THR A 150 21.98 -18.54 -23.24
C THR A 150 22.19 -17.32 -22.33
N PRO A 151 23.43 -16.86 -22.10
CA PRO A 151 23.63 -15.68 -21.28
C PRO A 151 22.72 -14.58 -21.84
N GLU A 152 21.81 -14.07 -21.02
CA GLU A 152 21.00 -12.92 -21.42
C GLU A 152 21.97 -11.83 -21.83
N THR A 153 21.98 -11.52 -23.12
CA THR A 153 23.01 -10.68 -23.72
C THR A 153 23.02 -9.33 -23.01
N GLY A 154 24.15 -9.02 -22.37
CA GLY A 154 24.37 -7.76 -21.66
C GLY A 154 23.91 -7.73 -20.20
N LEU A 155 23.31 -8.78 -19.63
CA LEU A 155 23.11 -8.85 -18.18
C LEU A 155 24.46 -8.95 -17.47
N VAL A 156 24.85 -7.90 -16.75
CA VAL A 156 26.16 -7.84 -16.06
C VAL A 156 26.05 -7.82 -14.53
N CYS A 157 24.88 -7.48 -14.00
CA CYS A 157 24.61 -7.54 -12.57
C CYS A 157 23.22 -8.13 -12.32
N LYS A 158 23.17 -9.17 -11.48
CA LYS A 158 21.94 -9.66 -10.86
C LYS A 158 22.14 -9.76 -9.36
N ARG A 159 21.28 -9.08 -8.60
CA ARG A 159 21.33 -9.07 -7.13
C ARG A 159 19.94 -9.31 -6.57
N THR A 160 19.84 -10.04 -5.48
CA THR A 160 18.57 -10.27 -4.79
C THR A 160 18.78 -10.16 -3.30
N GLU A 161 17.93 -9.36 -2.67
CA GLU A 161 17.98 -9.04 -1.23
C GLU A 161 16.56 -9.08 -0.67
N TYR A 162 16.42 -9.49 0.60
CA TYR A 162 15.14 -9.41 1.31
C TYR A 162 15.15 -8.15 2.18
N ILE A 163 14.29 -7.18 1.86
CA ILE A 163 14.28 -5.83 2.43
C ILE A 163 12.87 -5.22 2.32
N LEU A 164 12.45 -4.34 3.24
CA LEU A 164 11.07 -3.80 3.32
C LEU A 164 9.98 -4.89 3.23
N GLY A 165 10.22 -6.04 3.87
CA GLY A 165 9.25 -7.14 3.90
C GLY A 165 8.98 -7.83 2.55
N GLY A 166 9.88 -7.68 1.57
CA GLY A 166 9.78 -8.31 0.26
C GLY A 166 11.15 -8.67 -0.34
N LEU A 167 11.14 -9.47 -1.40
CA LEU A 167 12.33 -9.71 -2.21
C LEU A 167 12.48 -8.59 -3.24
N CYS A 168 13.64 -7.95 -3.27
CA CYS A 168 14.04 -7.02 -4.31
C CYS A 168 15.11 -7.69 -5.18
N THR A 169 14.79 -7.94 -6.45
CA THR A 169 15.71 -8.46 -7.46
C THR A 169 16.06 -7.37 -8.46
N GLN A 170 17.34 -7.00 -8.50
CA GLN A 170 17.92 -6.06 -9.45
C GLN A 170 18.54 -6.84 -10.61
N GLN A 171 18.24 -6.45 -11.85
CA GLN A 171 18.86 -6.97 -13.07
C GLN A 171 19.31 -5.78 -13.92
N ILE A 172 20.62 -5.55 -13.99
CA ILE A 172 21.21 -4.41 -14.72
C ILE A 172 21.91 -4.95 -15.96
N TYR A 173 21.54 -4.39 -17.10
CA TYR A 173 22.08 -4.75 -18.40
C TYR A 173 22.97 -3.63 -18.89
N ASP A 174 24.25 -3.93 -19.11
CA ASP A 174 25.28 -2.95 -19.47
C ASP A 174 26.44 -3.69 -20.16
N THR A 175 27.42 -2.94 -20.64
CA THR A 175 28.74 -3.45 -21.02
C THR A 175 29.76 -3.33 -19.90
N GLU A 176 29.54 -2.43 -18.93
CA GLU A 176 30.47 -2.14 -17.83
C GLU A 176 30.03 -2.76 -16.50
N GLN A 177 30.60 -3.92 -16.17
CA GLN A 177 30.27 -4.64 -14.94
C GLN A 177 30.58 -3.86 -13.65
N GLN A 178 31.60 -3.00 -13.66
CA GLN A 178 31.97 -2.21 -12.49
C GLN A 178 30.91 -1.15 -12.19
N LEU A 179 30.48 -0.39 -13.21
CA LEU A 179 29.45 0.64 -13.09
C LEU A 179 28.14 0.04 -12.58
N ALA A 180 27.70 -1.08 -13.16
CA ALA A 180 26.51 -1.80 -12.72
C ALA A 180 26.63 -2.28 -11.26
N GLY A 181 27.82 -2.73 -10.85
CA GLY A 181 28.08 -3.12 -9.46
C GLY A 181 28.03 -1.95 -8.47
N GLU A 182 28.53 -0.78 -8.86
CA GLU A 182 28.48 0.46 -8.06
C GLU A 182 27.05 0.96 -7.91
N ALA A 183 26.27 1.00 -9.01
CA ALA A 183 24.86 1.35 -9.00
C ALA A 183 24.04 0.39 -8.13
N ALA A 184 24.26 -0.93 -8.24
CA ALA A 184 23.58 -1.92 -7.40
C ALA A 184 23.91 -1.75 -5.90
N ASN A 185 25.15 -1.40 -5.55
CA ASN A 185 25.53 -1.10 -4.16
C ASN A 185 24.88 0.18 -3.64
N ALA A 186 24.78 1.21 -4.48
CA ALA A 186 24.09 2.44 -4.13
C ALA A 186 22.60 2.18 -3.86
N VAL A 187 21.95 1.35 -4.70
CA VAL A 187 20.58 0.88 -4.47
C VAL A 187 20.46 0.11 -3.16
N SER A 188 21.31 -0.88 -2.89
CA SER A 188 21.26 -1.63 -1.63
C SER A 188 21.38 -0.71 -0.40
N SER A 189 22.24 0.32 -0.50
CA SER A 189 22.43 1.30 0.58
C SER A 189 21.21 2.20 0.76
N MET A 190 20.61 2.68 -0.34
CA MET A 190 19.39 3.49 -0.32
C MET A 190 18.22 2.69 0.27
N LEU A 191 18.01 1.46 -0.18
CA LEU A 191 16.96 0.58 0.34
C LEU A 191 17.15 0.27 1.83
N SER A 192 18.40 0.08 2.28
CA SER A 192 18.70 -0.14 3.70
C SER A 192 18.36 1.07 4.57
N ASP A 193 18.60 2.29 4.07
CA ASP A 193 18.22 3.50 4.78
C ASP A 193 16.69 3.68 4.80
N LEU A 194 16.00 3.41 3.69
CA LEU A 194 14.55 3.42 3.62
C LEU A 194 13.94 2.38 4.59
N ASP A 195 14.43 1.15 4.56
CA ASP A 195 13.99 0.06 5.46
C ASP A 195 14.17 0.41 6.93
N ARG A 196 15.30 1.01 7.31
CA ARG A 196 15.51 1.51 8.68
C ARG A 196 14.46 2.56 9.09
N LYS A 197 13.99 3.40 8.15
CA LYS A 197 13.04 4.49 8.43
C LYS A 197 11.58 4.04 8.46
N ILE A 198 11.19 3.09 7.59
CA ILE A 198 9.77 2.71 7.41
C ILE A 198 9.47 1.23 7.58
N GLY A 199 10.49 0.38 7.67
CA GLY A 199 10.35 -1.08 7.69
C GLY A 199 9.74 -1.57 9.01
N PRO A 200 8.75 -2.48 8.96
CA PRO A 200 8.06 -3.00 10.15
C PRO A 200 8.96 -3.89 11.04
N SER A 201 10.12 -4.31 10.54
CA SER A 201 11.12 -5.08 11.30
C SER A 201 12.01 -4.22 12.21
N HIS A 202 11.90 -2.89 12.13
CA HIS A 202 12.69 -1.96 12.92
C HIS A 202 11.81 -1.28 13.96
N ASP A 203 11.94 -1.71 15.22
CA ASP A 203 11.17 -1.18 16.37
C ASP A 203 11.43 0.30 16.65
N ASP A 204 12.52 0.86 16.11
CA ASP A 204 12.93 2.25 16.20
C ASP A 204 12.77 3.04 14.89
N SER A 205 12.12 2.45 13.87
CA SER A 205 11.75 3.16 12.64
C SER A 205 10.88 4.38 12.94
N GLU A 206 10.89 5.37 12.05
CA GLU A 206 10.05 6.57 12.21
C GLU A 206 8.56 6.22 12.22
N ILE A 207 8.16 5.20 11.44
CA ILE A 207 6.80 4.65 11.47
C ILE A 207 6.50 3.97 12.80
N ALA A 208 7.42 3.16 13.35
CA ALA A 208 7.24 2.54 14.66
C ALA A 208 7.12 3.60 15.78
N GLN A 209 7.94 4.66 15.74
CA GLN A 209 7.86 5.77 16.70
C GLN A 209 6.53 6.52 16.60
N LEU A 210 6.03 6.76 15.39
CA LEU A 210 4.72 7.37 15.13
C LEU A 210 3.59 6.52 15.71
N VAL A 211 3.62 5.20 15.49
CA VAL A 211 2.64 4.25 16.03
C VAL A 211 2.71 4.15 17.56
N GLN A 212 3.92 4.09 18.14
CA GLN A 212 4.11 4.07 19.59
C GLN A 212 3.62 5.35 20.28
N SER A 213 3.61 6.47 19.55
CA SER A 213 3.16 7.78 20.05
C SER A 213 1.70 8.10 19.70
N ALA A 214 0.95 7.13 19.14
CA ALA A 214 -0.43 7.31 18.73
C ALA A 214 -1.32 7.74 19.91
N GLY A 215 -2.07 8.83 19.74
CA GLY A 215 -2.90 9.45 20.77
C GLY A 215 -2.12 10.10 21.92
N ILE A 216 -0.80 10.28 21.78
CA ILE A 216 0.07 10.85 22.84
C ILE A 216 0.66 12.19 22.42
N ALA A 217 1.49 12.22 21.37
CA ALA A 217 2.20 13.43 20.95
C ALA A 217 2.67 13.34 19.48
N PRO A 218 2.86 14.48 18.79
CA PRO A 218 3.48 14.50 17.48
C PRO A 218 4.93 13.98 17.52
N VAL A 219 5.34 13.30 16.45
CA VAL A 219 6.67 12.73 16.26
C VAL A 219 7.37 13.45 15.11
N PRO A 220 8.64 13.88 15.27
CA PRO A 220 9.41 14.45 14.17
C PRO A 220 9.70 13.39 13.11
N LEU A 221 9.54 13.76 11.85
CA LEU A 221 9.76 12.90 10.69
C LEU A 221 10.86 13.49 9.81
N SER A 222 11.63 12.62 9.16
CA SER A 222 12.50 13.04 8.06
C SER A 222 11.67 13.53 6.87
N ASP A 223 12.26 14.38 6.02
CA ASP A 223 11.58 14.90 4.83
C ASP A 223 11.09 13.75 3.91
N GLU A 224 11.84 12.65 3.84
CA GLU A 224 11.50 11.47 3.05
C GLU A 224 10.23 10.77 3.56
N VAL A 225 10.18 10.46 4.86
CA VAL A 225 9.01 9.82 5.48
C VAL A 225 7.81 10.75 5.49
N PHE A 226 8.01 12.03 5.78
CA PHE A 226 6.95 13.03 5.75
C PHE A 226 6.30 13.09 4.36
N SER A 227 7.11 13.17 3.29
CA SER A 227 6.62 13.27 1.92
C SER A 227 5.89 12.00 1.49
N LEU A 228 6.38 10.82 1.88
CA LEU A 228 5.71 9.55 1.61
C LEU A 228 4.33 9.47 2.30
N LEU A 229 4.24 9.86 3.57
CA LEU A 229 2.96 9.89 4.30
C LEU A 229 2.00 10.94 3.71
N GLN A 230 2.51 12.11 3.34
CA GLN A 230 1.73 13.14 2.66
C GLN A 230 1.16 12.61 1.35
N LYS A 231 1.98 11.92 0.55
CA LYS A 231 1.54 11.32 -0.71
C LYS A 231 0.47 10.23 -0.50
N ALA A 232 0.63 9.40 0.53
CA ALA A 232 -0.38 8.43 0.91
C ALA A 232 -1.71 9.09 1.32
N GLN A 233 -1.69 10.24 2.00
CA GLN A 233 -2.90 11.00 2.33
C GLN A 233 -3.57 11.60 1.09
N GLU A 234 -2.78 12.12 0.13
CA GLU A 234 -3.32 12.58 -1.15
C GLU A 234 -4.08 11.45 -1.86
N TYR A 235 -3.48 10.26 -1.92
CA TYR A 235 -4.10 9.07 -2.51
C TYR A 235 -5.32 8.57 -1.73
N ALA A 236 -5.31 8.70 -0.40
CA ALA A 236 -6.49 8.42 0.41
C ALA A 236 -7.65 9.37 0.07
N VAL A 237 -7.38 10.66 -0.09
CA VAL A 237 -8.39 11.64 -0.51
C VAL A 237 -8.90 11.35 -1.93
N LEU A 238 -7.98 11.11 -2.88
CA LEU A 238 -8.33 10.86 -4.29
C LEU A 238 -9.18 9.60 -4.48
N SER A 239 -8.93 8.57 -3.68
CA SER A 239 -9.70 7.31 -3.71
C SER A 239 -10.98 7.34 -2.86
N GLY A 240 -11.29 8.46 -2.21
CA GLY A 240 -12.42 8.52 -1.28
C GLY A 240 -12.27 7.61 -0.05
N GLY A 241 -11.03 7.33 0.36
CA GLY A 241 -10.69 6.50 1.51
C GLY A 241 -10.57 5.00 1.21
N LEU A 242 -10.59 4.57 -0.06
CA LEU A 242 -10.34 3.17 -0.42
C LEU A 242 -8.86 2.80 -0.27
N PHE A 243 -7.96 3.76 -0.47
CA PHE A 243 -6.56 3.63 -0.10
C PHE A 243 -6.34 4.30 1.26
N ASP A 244 -6.18 3.54 2.33
CA ASP A 244 -5.98 4.11 3.66
C ASP A 244 -4.89 3.36 4.42
N ILE A 245 -3.73 4.01 4.55
CA ILE A 245 -2.56 3.44 5.24
C ILE A 245 -2.81 3.26 6.75
N THR A 246 -3.89 3.78 7.32
CA THR A 246 -4.24 3.57 8.73
C THR A 246 -4.97 2.25 8.99
N LEU A 247 -5.16 1.41 7.96
CA LEU A 247 -5.83 0.10 8.08
C LEU A 247 -5.09 -0.93 8.96
N ALA A 248 -3.83 -0.66 9.33
CA ALA A 248 -2.96 -1.61 10.01
C ALA A 248 -3.60 -2.35 11.20
N PRO A 249 -4.36 -1.72 12.12
CA PRO A 249 -4.99 -2.43 13.23
C PRO A 249 -5.93 -3.56 12.77
N LEU A 250 -6.61 -3.36 11.64
CA LEU A 250 -7.50 -4.34 11.06
C LEU A 250 -6.75 -5.40 10.26
N THR A 251 -5.76 -5.01 9.46
CA THR A 251 -4.88 -5.96 8.76
C THR A 251 -4.23 -6.93 9.76
N GLN A 252 -3.78 -6.42 10.92
CA GLN A 252 -3.23 -7.22 12.00
C GLN A 252 -4.27 -8.13 12.66
N ALA A 253 -5.52 -7.67 12.83
CA ALA A 253 -6.59 -8.48 13.39
C ALA A 253 -6.94 -9.69 12.53
N TRP A 254 -6.86 -9.56 11.21
CA TRP A 254 -7.01 -10.68 10.27
C TRP A 254 -5.81 -11.64 10.28
N GLY A 255 -4.63 -11.16 10.67
CA GLY A 255 -3.44 -11.98 10.85
C GLY A 255 -2.85 -12.54 9.55
N PHE A 256 -3.05 -11.86 8.41
CA PHE A 256 -2.48 -12.28 7.13
C PHE A 256 -0.95 -12.41 7.23
N GLY A 257 -0.40 -13.50 6.72
CA GLY A 257 1.04 -13.77 6.75
C GLY A 257 1.59 -14.17 8.14
N THR A 258 0.73 -14.39 9.12
CA THR A 258 1.10 -14.98 10.42
C THR A 258 0.79 -16.48 10.46
N ASP A 259 1.22 -17.16 11.52
CA ASP A 259 0.89 -18.59 11.76
C ASP A 259 -0.60 -18.81 12.09
N PHE A 260 -1.35 -17.76 12.41
CA PHE A 260 -2.73 -17.84 12.90
C PHE A 260 -3.67 -16.83 12.23
N PRO A 261 -3.77 -16.83 10.88
CA PRO A 261 -4.78 -16.02 10.21
C PRO A 261 -6.18 -16.50 10.60
N THR A 262 -7.14 -15.58 10.73
CA THR A 262 -8.48 -15.91 11.19
C THR A 262 -9.54 -15.01 10.58
N VAL A 263 -10.73 -15.55 10.38
CA VAL A 263 -11.88 -14.75 9.96
C VAL A 263 -12.30 -13.82 11.10
N VAL A 264 -12.28 -12.52 10.84
CA VAL A 264 -12.67 -11.50 11.82
C VAL A 264 -14.18 -11.27 11.75
N ASP A 265 -14.88 -11.56 12.85
CA ASP A 265 -16.33 -11.33 12.99
C ASP A 265 -16.66 -9.83 12.96
N ASP A 266 -17.83 -9.48 12.41
CA ASP A 266 -18.28 -8.09 12.26
C ASP A 266 -18.27 -7.29 13.57
N ARG A 267 -18.52 -7.96 14.71
CA ARG A 267 -18.44 -7.31 16.03
C ARG A 267 -17.01 -6.89 16.34
N PHE A 268 -16.01 -7.68 16.00
CA PHE A 268 -14.61 -7.30 16.17
C PHE A 268 -14.20 -6.21 15.17
N ILE A 269 -14.60 -6.31 13.90
CA ILE A 269 -14.37 -5.25 12.90
C ILE A 269 -14.89 -3.90 13.40
N SER A 270 -16.07 -3.88 14.04
CA SER A 270 -16.66 -2.66 14.59
C SER A 270 -15.82 -2.02 15.71
N LEU A 271 -14.99 -2.79 16.43
CA LEU A 271 -14.08 -2.28 17.45
C LEU A 271 -12.84 -1.60 16.86
N TYR A 272 -12.39 -2.05 15.68
CA TYR A 272 -11.24 -1.46 14.98
C TYR A 272 -11.62 -0.24 14.13
N ARG A 273 -12.86 -0.15 13.67
CA ARG A 273 -13.34 0.95 12.81
C ARG A 273 -13.04 2.36 13.35
N PRO A 274 -13.16 2.66 14.65
CA PRO A 274 -12.77 3.97 15.19
C PRO A 274 -11.27 4.28 15.07
N LEU A 275 -10.41 3.28 14.90
CA LEU A 275 -8.96 3.42 14.78
C LEU A 275 -8.49 3.63 13.32
N ILE A 276 -9.40 3.54 12.36
CA ILE A 276 -9.12 3.69 10.93
C ILE A 276 -9.66 5.03 10.47
N GLY A 277 -8.90 5.71 9.62
CA GLY A 277 -9.24 6.98 9.01
C GLY A 277 -7.98 7.76 8.67
N TYR A 278 -7.71 7.93 7.38
CA TYR A 278 -6.59 8.73 6.87
C TYR A 278 -6.61 10.20 7.35
N ASP A 279 -7.79 10.71 7.70
CA ASP A 279 -8.01 12.05 8.26
C ASP A 279 -7.53 12.19 9.71
N LYS A 280 -7.27 11.07 10.40
CA LYS A 280 -6.74 11.01 11.76
C LYS A 280 -5.22 10.92 11.83
N LEU A 281 -4.55 10.77 10.68
CA LEU A 281 -3.14 11.06 10.56
C LEU A 281 -2.98 12.57 10.32
N ILE A 282 -2.32 13.27 11.24
CA ILE A 282 -2.12 14.71 11.13
C ILE A 282 -0.66 14.98 10.82
N LEU A 283 -0.41 15.57 9.66
CA LEU A 283 0.92 15.98 9.23
C LEU A 283 1.05 17.50 9.37
N ASN A 284 2.09 17.96 10.08
CA ASN A 284 2.45 19.37 10.19
C ASN A 284 3.67 19.63 9.30
N GLU A 285 3.47 20.36 8.20
CA GLU A 285 4.52 20.66 7.22
C GLU A 285 5.60 21.60 7.76
N GLU A 286 5.23 22.60 8.57
CA GLU A 286 6.18 23.58 9.11
C GLU A 286 7.12 22.93 10.14
N GLU A 287 6.58 22.09 11.01
CA GLU A 287 7.35 21.41 12.05
C GLU A 287 7.94 20.08 11.59
N ARG A 288 7.55 19.58 10.40
CA ARG A 288 7.84 18.23 9.89
C ARG A 288 7.53 17.15 10.92
N THR A 289 6.31 17.19 11.46
CA THR A 289 5.83 16.20 12.44
C THR A 289 4.61 15.44 11.95
N GLY A 290 4.43 14.21 12.44
CA GLY A 290 3.23 13.40 12.26
C GLY A 290 2.59 13.04 13.60
N LEU A 291 1.27 12.96 13.64
CA LEU A 291 0.49 12.52 14.80
C LEU A 291 -0.65 11.59 14.35
N LEU A 292 -0.71 10.39 14.93
CA LEU A 292 -1.93 9.58 14.90
C LEU A 292 -2.83 10.04 16.06
N GLN A 293 -4.04 10.50 15.77
CA GLN A 293 -4.90 11.15 16.76
C GLN A 293 -5.39 10.23 17.88
N GLU A 294 -5.60 8.95 17.58
CA GLU A 294 -6.19 7.99 18.51
C GLU A 294 -5.15 6.95 18.97
N GLN A 295 -5.25 6.54 20.24
CA GLN A 295 -4.43 5.42 20.73
C GLN A 295 -4.79 4.14 19.97
N MET A 296 -3.80 3.25 19.78
CA MET A 296 -3.95 1.98 19.06
C MET A 296 -4.15 2.10 17.54
N MET A 297 -4.08 3.31 16.97
CA MET A 297 -3.91 3.45 15.52
C MET A 297 -2.59 2.83 15.06
N GLY A 298 -2.53 2.43 13.80
CA GLY A 298 -1.32 1.89 13.17
C GLY A 298 -1.17 2.44 11.76
N ILE A 299 -0.01 2.19 11.15
CA ILE A 299 0.28 2.53 9.76
C ILE A 299 0.76 1.27 9.03
N ASP A 300 0.21 1.02 7.85
CA ASP A 300 0.59 -0.01 6.90
C ASP A 300 0.89 0.65 5.55
N LEU A 301 2.15 0.55 5.12
CA LEU A 301 2.63 1.12 3.85
C LEU A 301 2.73 0.08 2.75
N GLY A 302 2.19 -1.13 2.94
CA GLY A 302 2.33 -2.25 2.01
C GLY A 302 1.84 -1.94 0.59
N GLY A 303 0.82 -1.09 0.44
CA GLY A 303 0.26 -0.70 -0.85
C GLY A 303 0.91 0.54 -1.49
N ILE A 304 2.07 1.00 -1.01
CA ILE A 304 2.75 2.19 -1.57
C ILE A 304 4.29 2.12 -1.48
N ALA A 305 4.84 1.38 -0.52
CA ALA A 305 6.26 1.40 -0.21
C ALA A 305 7.14 0.76 -1.31
N HIS A 306 6.70 -0.32 -1.95
CA HIS A 306 7.51 -1.00 -2.97
C HIS A 306 7.54 -0.21 -4.27
N GLY A 307 6.41 0.37 -4.68
CA GLY A 307 6.30 1.32 -5.79
C GLY A 307 7.16 2.56 -5.57
N TYR A 308 7.11 3.15 -4.38
CA TYR A 308 8.01 4.25 -4.01
C TYR A 308 9.48 3.85 -4.10
N ALA A 309 9.85 2.68 -3.55
CA ALA A 309 11.21 2.18 -3.62
C ALA A 309 11.67 1.97 -5.07
N CYS A 310 10.79 1.46 -5.94
CA CYS A 310 11.03 1.32 -7.37
C CYS A 310 11.35 2.66 -8.04
N ASP A 311 10.61 3.74 -7.73
CA ASP A 311 10.90 5.09 -8.22
C ASP A 311 12.31 5.54 -7.80
N ARG A 312 12.62 5.40 -6.50
CA ARG A 312 13.94 5.76 -5.95
C ARG A 312 15.09 4.95 -6.57
N ILE A 313 14.85 3.68 -6.89
CA ILE A 313 15.86 2.82 -7.56
C ILE A 313 16.18 3.36 -8.95
N LEU A 314 15.17 3.73 -9.74
CA LEU A 314 15.41 4.27 -11.08
C LEU A 314 16.17 5.60 -11.03
N GLU A 315 15.87 6.46 -10.06
CA GLU A 315 16.64 7.70 -9.85
C GLU A 315 18.13 7.41 -9.58
N VAL A 316 18.44 6.40 -8.74
CA VAL A 316 19.82 5.99 -8.45
C VAL A 316 20.49 5.43 -9.71
N TYR A 317 19.79 4.64 -10.50
CA TYR A 317 20.31 4.12 -11.77
C TYR A 317 20.64 5.24 -12.75
N GLN A 318 19.72 6.18 -12.95
CA GLN A 318 19.93 7.36 -13.78
C GLN A 318 21.13 8.20 -13.31
N SER A 319 21.31 8.38 -11.99
CA SER A 319 22.45 9.12 -11.45
C SER A 319 23.80 8.44 -11.68
N HIS A 320 23.80 7.12 -11.89
CA HIS A 320 24.98 6.32 -12.22
C HIS A 320 25.12 6.08 -13.74
N GLY A 321 24.24 6.63 -14.57
CA GLY A 321 24.28 6.46 -16.02
C GLY A 321 23.85 5.08 -16.51
N ILE A 322 23.13 4.31 -15.69
CA ILE A 322 22.47 3.07 -16.11
C ILE A 322 21.23 3.43 -16.91
N ASP A 323 21.07 2.84 -18.09
CA ASP A 323 19.97 3.10 -19.02
C ASP A 323 19.12 1.86 -19.37
N SER A 324 19.54 0.67 -18.92
CA SER A 324 18.80 -0.59 -19.14
C SER A 324 18.78 -1.45 -17.87
N ALA A 325 17.62 -1.55 -17.22
CA ALA A 325 17.46 -2.36 -16.02
C ALA A 325 16.03 -2.88 -15.83
N LEU A 326 15.93 -4.02 -15.13
CA LEU A 326 14.68 -4.59 -14.66
C LEU A 326 14.80 -4.82 -13.16
N VAL A 327 13.89 -4.22 -12.39
CA VAL A 327 13.82 -4.37 -10.94
C VAL A 327 12.47 -4.95 -10.59
N SER A 328 12.46 -6.07 -9.89
CA SER A 328 11.25 -6.64 -9.30
C SER A 328 11.35 -6.50 -7.78
N PHE A 329 10.34 -5.90 -7.16
CA PHE A 329 10.26 -5.70 -5.72
C PHE A 329 8.87 -6.08 -5.23
N GLY A 330 8.75 -7.29 -4.68
CA GLY A 330 7.44 -7.82 -4.30
C GLY A 330 6.56 -7.96 -5.54
N ASN A 331 5.45 -7.23 -5.56
CA ASN A 331 4.54 -7.20 -6.71
C ASN A 331 4.73 -5.96 -7.60
N SER A 332 5.66 -5.09 -7.25
CA SER A 332 6.02 -3.90 -8.01
C SER A 332 7.21 -4.21 -8.89
N THR A 333 7.26 -3.64 -10.08
CA THR A 333 8.35 -3.79 -11.04
C THR A 333 8.66 -2.44 -11.65
N ALA A 334 9.95 -2.12 -11.80
CA ALA A 334 10.42 -0.97 -12.54
C ALA A 334 11.24 -1.44 -13.75
N VAL A 335 10.92 -0.90 -14.91
CA VAL A 335 11.57 -1.20 -16.19
C VAL A 335 12.21 0.09 -16.68
N LEU A 336 13.53 0.09 -16.81
CA LEU A 336 14.31 1.21 -17.33
C LEU A 336 14.85 0.82 -18.71
N GLY A 337 14.50 1.60 -19.73
CA GLY A 337 14.92 1.42 -21.10
C GLY A 337 14.49 0.09 -21.72
N SER A 338 15.19 -0.28 -22.79
CA SER A 338 15.06 -1.56 -23.50
C SER A 338 16.30 -2.41 -23.28
N LYS A 339 16.24 -3.70 -23.61
CA LYS A 339 17.42 -4.57 -23.57
C LYS A 339 18.53 -4.06 -24.49
N PRO A 340 19.79 -4.50 -24.28
CA PRO A 340 20.93 -4.09 -25.11
C PRO A 340 20.82 -4.40 -26.61
N ASP A 341 19.93 -5.30 -27.02
CA ASP A 341 19.63 -5.60 -28.42
C ASP A 341 18.54 -4.70 -29.04
N GLY A 342 18.02 -3.74 -28.25
CA GLY A 342 16.96 -2.80 -28.63
C GLY A 342 15.55 -3.35 -28.49
N THR A 343 15.37 -4.56 -27.94
CA THR A 343 14.04 -5.14 -27.71
C THR A 343 13.50 -4.84 -26.32
N ASP A 344 12.18 -4.77 -26.19
CA ASP A 344 11.52 -4.58 -24.90
C ASP A 344 11.77 -5.73 -23.93
N PHE A 345 11.60 -5.43 -22.63
CA PHE A 345 11.58 -6.46 -21.60
C PHE A 345 10.30 -7.28 -21.72
N ALA A 346 10.44 -8.60 -21.59
CA ALA A 346 9.34 -9.55 -21.65
C ALA A 346 9.02 -10.03 -20.24
N LEU A 347 7.82 -9.71 -19.74
CA LEU A 347 7.39 -9.98 -18.38
C LEU A 347 6.17 -10.91 -18.40
N GLY A 348 6.27 -12.05 -17.73
CA GLY A 348 5.15 -12.98 -17.60
C GLY A 348 4.09 -12.44 -16.64
N ILE A 349 2.84 -12.36 -17.10
CA ILE A 349 1.69 -12.09 -16.24
C ILE A 349 1.22 -13.43 -15.67
N ARG A 350 1.40 -13.64 -14.36
CA ARG A 350 1.07 -14.92 -13.70
C ARG A 350 -0.43 -15.23 -13.77
N ASP A 351 -0.76 -16.52 -13.90
CA ASP A 351 -2.12 -17.02 -13.68
C ASP A 351 -2.45 -17.05 -12.17
N PRO A 352 -3.43 -16.28 -11.67
CA PRO A 352 -3.79 -16.26 -10.25
C PRO A 352 -4.34 -17.59 -9.71
N ARG A 353 -4.59 -18.57 -10.59
CA ARG A 353 -5.10 -19.91 -10.30
C ARG A 353 -4.21 -21.02 -10.83
N GLY A 354 -3.08 -20.68 -11.44
CA GLY A 354 -2.09 -21.62 -11.93
C GLY A 354 -1.03 -21.96 -10.88
N GLU A 355 -0.10 -22.81 -11.27
CA GLU A 355 1.12 -23.05 -10.50
C GLU A 355 2.09 -21.86 -10.62
N ALA A 356 3.17 -21.86 -9.83
CA ALA A 356 4.08 -20.73 -9.73
C ALA A 356 4.68 -20.27 -11.09
N ASP A 357 4.85 -21.19 -12.02
CA ASP A 357 5.44 -20.96 -13.35
C ASP A 357 4.38 -20.80 -14.46
N ASP A 358 3.09 -20.76 -14.11
CA ASP A 358 2.00 -20.59 -15.08
C ASP A 358 1.73 -19.10 -15.35
N TYR A 359 1.76 -18.72 -16.63
CA TYR A 359 1.50 -17.35 -17.08
C TYR A 359 0.26 -17.30 -17.99
N LEU A 360 -0.54 -16.24 -17.85
CA LEU A 360 -1.64 -15.91 -18.76
C LEU A 360 -1.14 -15.34 -20.09
N GLY A 361 0.04 -14.74 -20.09
CA GLY A 361 0.66 -14.16 -21.27
C GLY A 361 1.94 -13.41 -20.90
N VAL A 362 2.56 -12.83 -21.93
CA VAL A 362 3.81 -12.08 -21.82
C VAL A 362 3.55 -10.63 -22.22
N LEU A 363 3.92 -9.71 -21.34
CA LEU A 363 3.85 -8.27 -21.55
C LEU A 363 5.23 -7.76 -21.99
N HIS A 364 5.29 -7.12 -23.15
CA HIS A 364 6.49 -6.49 -23.70
C HIS A 364 6.50 -4.99 -23.42
N VAL A 365 7.42 -4.53 -22.58
CA VAL A 365 7.46 -3.13 -22.09
C VAL A 365 8.89 -2.58 -21.96
N SER A 366 8.97 -1.26 -21.99
CA SER A 366 10.14 -0.44 -21.65
C SER A 366 9.68 0.83 -20.94
N ASP A 367 10.58 1.45 -20.17
CA ASP A 367 10.36 2.75 -19.50
C ASP A 367 9.02 2.88 -18.76
N CYS A 368 8.74 1.96 -17.84
CA CYS A 368 7.48 1.94 -17.10
C CYS A 368 7.61 1.32 -15.70
N HIS A 369 6.59 1.55 -14.88
CA HIS A 369 6.36 0.85 -13.64
C HIS A 369 5.13 -0.06 -13.75
N ILE A 370 5.19 -1.22 -13.09
CA ILE A 370 4.11 -2.19 -13.05
C ILE A 370 3.84 -2.56 -11.61
N SER A 371 2.58 -2.63 -11.21
CA SER A 371 2.19 -3.18 -9.91
C SER A 371 1.01 -4.14 -10.04
N ILE A 372 1.02 -5.20 -9.21
CA ILE A 372 0.01 -6.25 -9.24
C ILE A 372 -0.62 -6.42 -7.86
N SER A 373 -1.92 -6.16 -7.79
CA SER A 373 -2.77 -6.51 -6.65
C SER A 373 -3.57 -7.77 -6.98
N ALA A 374 -3.39 -8.84 -6.21
CA ALA A 374 -4.06 -10.12 -6.48
C ALA A 374 -4.44 -10.88 -5.21
N ASP A 375 -5.50 -11.69 -5.31
CA ASP A 375 -6.08 -12.43 -4.18
C ASP A 375 -5.33 -13.71 -3.79
N ASP A 376 -4.29 -14.08 -4.54
CA ASP A 376 -3.50 -15.31 -4.42
C ASP A 376 -2.08 -15.08 -3.87
N GLN A 377 -1.76 -13.85 -3.45
CA GLN A 377 -0.42 -13.49 -2.96
C GLN A 377 -0.25 -13.77 -1.46
N ARG A 378 -1.04 -13.09 -0.62
CA ARG A 378 -1.16 -13.37 0.81
C ARG A 378 -2.63 -13.63 1.09
N PHE A 379 -2.97 -14.88 1.33
CA PHE A 379 -4.34 -15.32 1.60
C PHE A 379 -4.34 -16.52 2.54
N PHE A 380 -5.51 -16.82 3.08
CA PHE A 380 -5.79 -18.10 3.72
C PHE A 380 -7.15 -18.61 3.28
N GLU A 381 -7.40 -19.89 3.48
CA GLU A 381 -8.67 -20.52 3.18
C GLU A 381 -9.30 -21.04 4.47
N GLN A 382 -10.58 -20.72 4.68
CA GLN A 382 -11.37 -21.24 5.78
C GLN A 382 -12.75 -21.61 5.27
N ASP A 383 -13.23 -22.80 5.60
CA ASP A 383 -14.55 -23.30 5.20
C ASP A 383 -14.81 -23.25 3.67
N GLY A 384 -13.75 -23.39 2.87
CA GLY A 384 -13.80 -23.34 1.41
C GLY A 384 -13.88 -21.94 0.81
N VAL A 385 -13.72 -20.90 1.64
CA VAL A 385 -13.67 -19.50 1.21
C VAL A 385 -12.23 -18.98 1.32
N ARG A 386 -11.76 -18.30 0.28
CA ARG A 386 -10.47 -17.62 0.25
C ARG A 386 -10.61 -16.20 0.80
N TYR A 387 -9.70 -15.82 1.69
CA TYR A 387 -9.59 -14.49 2.26
C TYR A 387 -8.23 -13.90 1.90
N SER A 388 -8.22 -12.87 1.04
CA SER A 388 -6.98 -12.17 0.65
C SER A 388 -6.64 -11.03 1.61
N HIS A 389 -5.38 -10.65 1.64
CA HIS A 389 -4.87 -9.55 2.46
C HIS A 389 -5.34 -8.15 2.04
N ILE A 390 -5.93 -8.00 0.85
CA ILE A 390 -6.38 -6.70 0.34
C ILE A 390 -7.76 -6.43 0.94
N LEU A 391 -7.79 -5.61 1.98
CA LEU A 391 -9.01 -5.26 2.70
C LEU A 391 -9.73 -4.08 2.05
N ASP A 392 -11.06 -4.13 2.04
CA ASP A 392 -11.92 -2.99 1.71
C ASP A 392 -12.20 -2.17 2.99
N PRO A 393 -11.72 -0.91 3.09
CA PRO A 393 -11.93 -0.06 4.26
C PRO A 393 -13.40 0.15 4.63
N ARG A 394 -14.32 0.09 3.66
CA ARG A 394 -15.77 0.30 3.87
C ARG A 394 -16.38 -0.82 4.72
N THR A 395 -15.94 -2.05 4.46
CA THR A 395 -16.49 -3.25 5.10
C THR A 395 -15.60 -3.74 6.23
N GLY A 396 -14.29 -3.54 6.11
CA GLY A 396 -13.27 -4.11 6.97
C GLY A 396 -12.94 -5.58 6.69
N LYS A 397 -13.38 -6.09 5.54
CA LYS A 397 -13.20 -7.48 5.07
C LYS A 397 -12.33 -7.49 3.80
N PRO A 398 -11.77 -8.63 3.41
CA PRO A 398 -11.14 -8.78 2.10
C PRO A 398 -12.07 -8.28 0.99
N ALA A 399 -11.50 -7.59 0.00
CA ALA A 399 -12.26 -7.09 -1.13
C ALA A 399 -12.84 -8.27 -1.95
N ASP A 400 -14.12 -8.15 -2.29
CA ASP A 400 -14.91 -9.16 -3.01
C ASP A 400 -15.57 -8.51 -4.24
N GLY A 401 -14.77 -7.74 -4.99
CA GLY A 401 -15.22 -6.98 -6.16
C GLY A 401 -15.30 -7.79 -7.45
N GLY A 402 -15.19 -9.12 -7.39
CA GLY A 402 -15.22 -10.01 -8.55
C GLY A 402 -13.92 -10.09 -9.37
N LEU A 403 -12.81 -9.53 -8.87
CA LEU A 403 -11.49 -9.57 -9.48
C LEU A 403 -10.57 -10.58 -8.79
N MET A 404 -9.79 -11.35 -9.56
CA MET A 404 -8.69 -12.18 -9.06
C MET A 404 -7.38 -11.39 -9.03
N SER A 405 -7.14 -10.55 -10.04
CA SER A 405 -5.95 -9.69 -10.09
C SER A 405 -6.18 -8.41 -10.89
N VAL A 406 -5.46 -7.37 -10.50
CA VAL A 406 -5.30 -6.10 -11.23
C VAL A 406 -3.81 -5.85 -11.41
N THR A 407 -3.37 -5.78 -12.66
CA THR A 407 -2.04 -5.32 -13.03
C THR A 407 -2.16 -3.91 -13.59
N VAL A 408 -1.46 -2.94 -13.02
CA VAL A 408 -1.40 -1.55 -13.52
C VAL A 408 -0.01 -1.28 -14.08
N ILE A 409 0.04 -0.59 -15.22
CA ILE A 409 1.26 -0.07 -15.86
C ILE A 409 1.15 1.45 -15.88
N ALA A 410 2.11 2.15 -15.30
CA ALA A 410 2.13 3.61 -15.17
C ALA A 410 3.55 4.18 -15.24
N ASP A 411 3.67 5.51 -15.33
CA ASP A 411 4.96 6.21 -15.37
C ASP A 411 5.63 6.33 -14.00
N SER A 412 4.89 6.04 -12.92
CA SER A 412 5.38 6.09 -11.53
C SER A 412 5.00 4.83 -10.77
N GLY A 413 5.98 4.27 -10.06
CA GLY A 413 5.82 3.10 -9.21
C GLY A 413 4.87 3.36 -8.05
N ILE A 414 4.99 4.51 -7.38
CA ILE A 414 4.09 4.85 -6.28
C ILE A 414 2.63 4.98 -6.74
N GLU A 415 2.41 5.45 -7.97
CA GLU A 415 1.08 5.53 -8.58
C GLU A 415 0.56 4.15 -9.00
N ALA A 416 1.41 3.30 -9.61
CA ALA A 416 1.03 1.95 -10.01
C ALA A 416 0.58 1.09 -8.80
N ASP A 417 1.31 1.16 -7.68
CA ASP A 417 0.98 0.46 -6.43
C ASP A 417 -0.38 0.90 -5.87
N TYR A 418 -0.55 2.21 -5.74
CA TYR A 418 -1.80 2.82 -5.29
C TYR A 418 -2.99 2.41 -6.18
N LEU A 419 -2.85 2.57 -7.49
CA LEU A 419 -3.92 2.30 -8.45
C LEU A 419 -4.29 0.82 -8.48
N SER A 420 -3.32 -0.08 -8.47
CA SER A 420 -3.60 -1.52 -8.48
C SER A 420 -4.44 -1.92 -7.26
N THR A 421 -4.11 -1.37 -6.09
CA THR A 421 -4.82 -1.61 -4.83
C THR A 421 -6.24 -1.05 -4.88
N VAL A 422 -6.40 0.21 -5.27
CA VAL A 422 -7.72 0.86 -5.31
C VAL A 422 -8.64 0.21 -6.33
N LEU A 423 -8.18 -0.04 -7.55
CA LEU A 423 -8.98 -0.66 -8.60
C LEU A 423 -9.40 -2.09 -8.20
N PHE A 424 -8.55 -2.82 -7.48
CA PHE A 424 -8.89 -4.12 -6.92
C PHE A 424 -10.03 -4.02 -5.90
N ILE A 425 -9.98 -3.03 -5.00
CA ILE A 425 -11.00 -2.78 -3.96
C ILE A 425 -12.31 -2.25 -4.55
N GLU A 426 -12.24 -1.39 -5.58
CA GLU A 426 -13.41 -0.86 -6.28
C GLU A 426 -14.19 -1.97 -7.00
N GLY A 427 -13.48 -2.96 -7.53
CA GLY A 427 -14.04 -4.14 -8.17
C GLY A 427 -14.19 -4.01 -9.68
N LYS A 428 -14.66 -5.10 -10.30
CA LYS A 428 -14.64 -5.32 -11.75
C LYS A 428 -15.29 -4.19 -12.55
N ASP A 429 -16.52 -3.82 -12.19
CA ASP A 429 -17.29 -2.86 -12.99
C ASP A 429 -16.61 -1.48 -13.03
N ALA A 430 -16.16 -0.98 -11.88
CA ALA A 430 -15.45 0.29 -11.78
C ALA A 430 -14.07 0.25 -12.46
N ALA A 431 -13.35 -0.88 -12.38
CA ALA A 431 -12.10 -1.06 -13.08
C ALA A 431 -12.29 -1.08 -14.61
N LEU A 432 -13.35 -1.74 -15.11
CA LEU A 432 -13.68 -1.77 -16.54
C LEU A 432 -14.05 -0.39 -17.08
N GLU A 433 -14.74 0.45 -16.30
CA GLU A 433 -15.02 1.85 -16.67
C GLU A 433 -13.73 2.67 -16.87
N LYS A 434 -12.65 2.28 -16.20
CA LYS A 434 -11.32 2.93 -16.25
C LYS A 434 -10.32 2.19 -17.13
N LEU A 435 -10.72 1.11 -17.80
CA LEU A 435 -9.83 0.21 -18.54
C LEU A 435 -8.95 0.95 -19.55
N ASN A 436 -9.49 1.96 -20.23
CA ASN A 436 -8.80 2.75 -21.25
C ASN A 436 -8.48 4.17 -20.77
N ASN A 437 -7.90 4.29 -19.57
CA ASN A 437 -7.43 5.57 -19.02
C ASN A 437 -6.25 6.12 -19.86
N GLU A 438 -6.10 7.44 -19.91
CA GLU A 438 -5.02 8.09 -20.66
C GLU A 438 -3.67 8.09 -19.91
N ASN A 439 -3.69 7.97 -18.58
CA ASN A 439 -2.50 8.10 -17.72
C ASN A 439 -1.89 6.75 -17.32
N TYR A 440 -2.65 5.66 -17.41
CA TYR A 440 -2.20 4.33 -17.02
C TYR A 440 -2.92 3.27 -17.84
N SER A 441 -2.28 2.12 -17.95
CA SER A 441 -2.84 0.93 -18.59
C SER A 441 -3.04 -0.18 -17.57
N MET A 442 -3.87 -1.17 -17.88
CA MET A 442 -4.12 -2.28 -16.98
C MET A 442 -4.43 -3.59 -17.69
N ILE A 443 -4.18 -4.67 -16.96
CA ILE A 443 -4.65 -6.02 -17.26
C ILE A 443 -5.47 -6.48 -16.06
N LEU A 444 -6.74 -6.84 -16.30
CA LEU A 444 -7.66 -7.32 -15.27
C LEU A 444 -7.95 -8.79 -15.49
N VAL A 445 -8.00 -9.55 -14.40
CA VAL A 445 -8.44 -10.94 -14.41
C VAL A 445 -9.59 -11.08 -13.45
N ASP A 446 -10.77 -11.47 -13.95
CA ASP A 446 -11.96 -11.62 -13.12
C ASP A 446 -12.18 -13.05 -12.62
N THR A 447 -13.11 -13.18 -11.68
CA THR A 447 -13.46 -14.46 -11.06
C THR A 447 -14.15 -15.46 -12.01
N ASP A 448 -14.67 -14.96 -13.14
CA ASP A 448 -15.23 -15.75 -14.25
C ASP A 448 -14.14 -16.20 -15.26
N LYS A 449 -12.86 -15.93 -14.95
CA LYS A 449 -11.69 -16.19 -15.81
C LYS A 449 -11.69 -15.39 -17.12
N ASN A 450 -12.24 -14.19 -17.11
CA ASN A 450 -12.05 -13.25 -18.21
C ASN A 450 -10.77 -12.43 -17.99
N ILE A 451 -10.03 -12.21 -19.07
CA ILE A 451 -8.85 -11.33 -19.10
C ILE A 451 -9.23 -10.10 -19.92
N TYR A 452 -9.16 -8.93 -19.30
CA TYR A 452 -9.40 -7.64 -19.95
C TYR A 452 -8.08 -6.88 -20.05
N VAL A 453 -7.83 -6.25 -21.19
CA VAL A 453 -6.57 -5.55 -21.46
C VAL A 453 -6.86 -4.18 -22.05
N SER A 454 -6.22 -3.14 -21.54
CA SER A 454 -6.31 -1.80 -22.11
C SER A 454 -5.96 -1.78 -23.59
N ASP A 455 -6.62 -0.92 -24.36
CA ASP A 455 -6.36 -0.72 -25.78
C ASP A 455 -4.88 -0.40 -26.08
N SER A 456 -4.24 0.36 -25.19
CA SER A 456 -2.82 0.73 -25.24
C SER A 456 -1.85 -0.45 -25.18
N LEU A 457 -2.28 -1.60 -24.65
CA LEU A 457 -1.43 -2.78 -24.45
C LEU A 457 -1.67 -3.89 -25.47
N LYS A 458 -2.60 -3.71 -26.42
CA LYS A 458 -3.00 -4.78 -27.37
C LYS A 458 -1.84 -5.36 -28.19
N ASP A 459 -0.90 -4.52 -28.57
CA ASP A 459 0.30 -4.93 -29.32
C ASP A 459 1.45 -5.37 -28.42
N GLN A 460 1.36 -5.12 -27.10
CA GLN A 460 2.40 -5.39 -26.11
C GLN A 460 2.12 -6.68 -25.31
N PHE A 461 0.86 -7.02 -25.07
CA PHE A 461 0.46 -8.23 -24.35
C PHE A 461 0.17 -9.37 -25.31
N VAL A 462 1.05 -10.37 -25.29
CA VAL A 462 0.93 -11.59 -26.09
C VAL A 462 0.42 -12.71 -25.20
N ARG A 463 -0.82 -13.13 -25.44
CA ARG A 463 -1.40 -14.30 -24.77
C ARG A 463 -0.86 -15.60 -25.37
N GLU A 464 -0.47 -16.54 -24.52
CA GLU A 464 -0.20 -17.90 -24.96
C GLU A 464 -1.54 -18.62 -25.22
N GLU A 465 -1.72 -19.18 -26.42
CA GLU A 465 -2.89 -20.02 -26.73
C GLU A 465 -2.77 -21.35 -25.97
N LYS A 466 -3.54 -21.49 -24.89
CA LYS A 466 -3.65 -22.72 -24.10
C LYS A 466 -5.09 -22.94 -23.62
N ASP A 467 -5.46 -24.20 -23.43
CA ASP A 467 -6.76 -24.60 -22.87
C ASP A 467 -6.73 -24.48 -21.34
N ASP A 468 -6.74 -23.26 -20.84
CA ASP A 468 -6.66 -22.88 -19.41
C ASP A 468 -8.01 -22.45 -18.81
N GLY A 469 -9.04 -22.40 -19.66
CA GLY A 469 -10.39 -21.95 -19.31
C GLY A 469 -10.52 -20.44 -19.16
N TYR A 470 -9.52 -19.64 -19.56
CA TYR A 470 -9.63 -18.18 -19.55
C TYR A 470 -10.15 -17.65 -20.89
N SER A 471 -11.00 -16.62 -20.86
CA SER A 471 -11.49 -15.92 -22.06
C SER A 471 -10.78 -14.59 -22.22
N TYR A 472 -10.19 -14.33 -23.39
CA TYR A 472 -9.54 -13.05 -23.68
C TYR A 472 -10.57 -12.06 -24.24
N LEU A 473 -10.75 -10.94 -23.54
CA LEU A 473 -11.68 -9.87 -23.90
C LEU A 473 -10.88 -8.58 -24.14
N PRO A 474 -10.35 -8.39 -25.36
CA PRO A 474 -9.60 -7.19 -25.72
C PRO A 474 -10.47 -5.95 -25.85
#